data_AF-W7DAQ7-F1
#
_entry.id   AF-W7DAQ7-F1
#
_cell.length_a   1.000
_cell.length_b   1.000
_cell.length_c   1.000
_cell.angle_alpha   90.00
_cell.angle_beta   90.00
_cell.angle_gamma   90.00
#
_symmetry.space_group_name_H-M   'P 1'
#
loop_
_entity.id
_entity.type
_entity.pdbx_description
1 polymer ?
#
loop_
_entity_poly.entity_id
_entity_poly.type
_entity_poly.pdbx_seq_one_letter_code
_entity_poly.pdbx_strand_id
1 'polypeptide(L)' 'MLWYILIGVLCLLAGLALGFFIARRYMMTYLKKNPPINEQMLQMMMAQMGMKPSQKKINQMMNAMGKQQEKEAKTKKKK' A
#
# COMPACT_ATOMS: atom_id res chain seq x y z
N MET A 1 -5.73 -33.79 -28.49
CA MET A 1 -5.03 -33.85 -27.19
C MET A 1 -4.15 -32.64 -26.90
N LEU A 2 -3.24 -32.22 -27.79
CA LEU A 2 -2.36 -31.06 -27.56
C LEU A 2 -3.07 -29.70 -27.35
N TRP A 3 -4.26 -29.53 -27.94
CA TRP A 3 -5.01 -28.27 -27.85
C TRP A 3 -5.49 -27.92 -26.43
N TYR A 4 -5.87 -28.94 -25.64
CA TYR A 4 -6.29 -28.75 -24.26
C TYR A 4 -5.16 -28.24 -23.35
N ILE A 5 -3.93 -28.68 -23.62
CA ILE A 5 -2.73 -28.25 -22.88
C ILE A 5 -2.43 -26.78 -23.21
N LEU A 6 -2.56 -26.40 -24.48
CA LEU A 6 -2.30 -25.02 -24.94
C LEU A 6 -3.31 -24.02 -24.35
N ILE A 7 -4.59 -24.41 -24.28
CA ILE A 7 -5.66 -23.64 -23.62
C ILE A 7 -5.43 -23.59 -22.10
N GLY A 8 -5.03 -24.70 -21.48
CA GLY A 8 -4.72 -24.76 -20.05
C GLY A 8 -3.60 -23.79 -19.65
N VAL A 9 -2.51 -23.75 -20.43
CA VAL A 9 -1.38 -22.83 -20.20
C VAL A 9 -1.80 -21.37 -20.40
N LEU A 10 -2.59 -21.08 -21.44
CA LEU A 10 -3.07 -19.73 -21.69
C LEU A 10 -4.01 -19.23 -20.57
N CYS A 11 -4.89 -20.09 -20.07
CA CYS A 11 -5.78 -19.77 -18.95
C CYS A 11 -4.99 -19.55 -17.64
N LEU A 12 -3.92 -20.31 -17.42
CA LEU A 12 -3.02 -20.13 -16.28
C LEU A 12 -2.33 -18.77 -16.32
N LEU A 13 -1.79 -18.38 -17.48
CA LEU A 13 -1.14 -17.08 -17.68
C LEU A 13 -2.15 -15.92 -17.53
N ALA A 14 -3.33 -16.04 -18.15
CA ALA A 14 -4.38 -15.04 -18.05
C ALA A 14 -4.90 -14.90 -16.61
N GLY A 15 -5.10 -16.02 -15.90
CA GLY A 15 -5.54 -16.05 -14.50
C GLY A 15 -4.53 -15.42 -13.55
N LEU A 16 -3.23 -15.68 -13.73
CA LEU A 16 -2.17 -15.06 -12.94
C LEU A 16 -2.09 -13.55 -13.21
N ALA A 17 -2.15 -13.12 -14.47
CA ALA A 17 -2.11 -11.70 -14.83
C ALA A 17 -3.32 -10.94 -14.26
N LEU A 18 -4.53 -11.48 -14.41
CA LEU A 18 -5.75 -10.87 -13.89
C LEU A 18 -5.79 -10.90 -12.36
N GLY A 19 -5.42 -12.03 -11.74
CA GLY A 19 -5.38 -12.19 -10.29
C GLY A 19 -4.39 -11.21 -9.63
N PHE A 20 -3.19 -11.07 -10.18
CA PHE A 20 -2.18 -10.13 -9.69
C PHE A 20 -2.64 -8.67 -9.80
N PHE A 21 -3.26 -8.31 -10.93
CA PHE A 21 -3.73 -6.94 -11.15
C PHE A 21 -4.87 -6.55 -10.20
N ILE A 22 -5.84 -7.44 -9.98
CA ILE A 22 -6.95 -7.22 -9.06
C ILE A 22 -6.44 -7.17 -7.62
N ALA A 23 -5.62 -8.12 -7.19
CA ALA A 23 -5.06 -8.15 -5.83
C ALA A 23 -4.27 -6.87 -5.52
N ARG A 24 -3.44 -6.41 -6.47
CA ARG A 24 -2.67 -5.17 -6.34
C ARG A 24 -3.57 -3.94 -6.20
N ARG A 25 -4.67 -3.88 -6.95
CA ARG A 25 -5.63 -2.77 -6.90
C ARG A 25 -6.47 -2.77 -5.62
N TYR A 26 -6.86 -3.96 -5.15
CA TYR A 26 -7.55 -4.13 -3.88
C TYR A 26 -6.68 -3.73 -2.69
N MET A 27 -5.41 -4.16 -2.64
CA MET A 27 -4.49 -3.75 -1.57
C MET A 27 -4.34 -2.24 -1.45
N MET A 28 -4.14 -1.53 -2.57
CA MET A 28 -4.05 -0.06 -2.54
C MET A 28 -5.33 0.62 -2.05
N THR A 29 -6.49 0.06 -2.39
CA THR A 29 -7.78 0.62 -1.97
C THR A 29 -8.01 0.38 -0.48
N TYR A 30 -7.55 -0.76 0.04
CA TYR A 30 -7.62 -1.12 1.45
C TYR A 30 -6.73 -0.22 2.32
N LEU A 31 -5.47 -0.01 1.92
CA LEU A 31 -4.53 0.87 2.61
C LEU A 31 -4.96 2.35 2.59
N LYS A 32 -5.76 2.76 1.61
CA LYS A 32 -6.35 4.11 1.55
C LYS A 32 -7.56 4.29 2.45
N LYS A 33 -8.37 3.25 2.66
CA LYS A 33 -9.56 3.30 3.50
C LYS A 33 -9.24 3.24 5.00
N ASN A 34 -8.16 2.57 5.37
CA ASN A 34 -7.63 2.57 6.75
C ASN A 34 -6.22 3.14 6.72
N PRO A 35 -6.04 4.47 6.78
CA PRO A 35 -4.73 5.09 6.76
C PRO A 35 -3.90 4.50 7.91
N PRO A 36 -2.77 3.84 7.65
CA PRO A 36 -2.03 3.07 8.64
C PRO A 36 -1.29 3.93 9.67
N ILE A 37 -1.59 5.24 9.80
CA ILE A 37 -0.83 6.16 10.64
C ILE A 37 -1.79 7.04 11.44
N ASN A 38 -2.05 6.65 12.68
CA ASN A 38 -2.65 7.51 13.70
C ASN A 38 -1.54 8.11 14.60
N GLU A 39 -1.84 9.16 15.35
CA GLU A 39 -0.85 9.85 16.20
C GLU A 39 -0.25 8.95 17.29
N GLN A 40 -1.02 7.99 17.82
CA GLN A 40 -0.56 7.02 18.80
C GLN A 40 0.47 6.03 18.22
N MET A 41 0.30 5.63 16.95
CA MET A 41 1.25 4.75 16.28
C MET A 41 2.56 5.48 15.96
N LEU A 42 2.50 6.76 15.56
CA LEU A 42 3.68 7.62 15.45
C LEU A 42 4.35 7.84 16.80
N GLN A 43 3.57 8.03 17.85
CA GLN A 43 4.06 8.18 19.21
C GLN A 43 4.77 6.91 19.70
N MET A 44 4.17 5.74 19.50
CA MET A 44 4.79 4.44 19.81
C MET A 44 6.05 4.21 18.98
N MET A 45 6.06 4.56 17.70
CA MET A 45 7.24 4.43 16.85
C MET A 45 8.38 5.36 17.29
N MET A 46 8.08 6.62 17.65
CA MET A 46 9.07 7.52 18.23
C MET A 46 9.55 7.06 19.61
N ALA A 47 8.64 6.55 20.44
CA ALA A 47 8.97 6.02 21.76
C ALA A 47 9.84 4.76 21.69
N GLN A 48 9.58 3.86 20.72
CA GLN A 48 10.42 2.69 20.44
C GLN A 48 11.83 3.08 19.98
N MET A 49 11.96 4.22 19.30
CA MET A 49 13.26 4.78 18.89
C MET A 49 13.97 5.56 20.00
N GLY A 50 13.43 5.57 21.24
CA GLY A 50 14.00 6.32 22.36
C GLY A 50 13.90 7.84 22.21
N MET A 51 13.11 8.33 21.26
CA MET A 51 12.83 9.76 21.11
C MET A 51 11.68 10.15 22.02
N LYS A 52 11.86 11.24 22.77
CA LYS A 52 10.77 11.82 23.57
C LYS A 52 9.59 12.18 22.65
N PRO A 53 8.39 11.62 22.85
CA PRO A 53 7.24 11.92 22.01
C PRO A 53 6.79 13.37 22.28
N SER A 54 7.18 14.29 21.39
CA SER A 54 6.71 15.67 21.44
C SER A 54 5.52 15.83 20.49
N GLN A 55 4.35 16.17 21.02
CA GLN A 55 3.10 16.30 20.24
C GLN A 55 3.23 17.20 19.00
N LYS A 56 4.04 18.26 19.09
CA LYS A 56 4.31 19.15 17.95
C LYS A 56 5.06 18.44 16.83
N LYS A 57 6.05 17.60 17.15
CA LYS A 57 6.81 16.81 16.18
C LYS A 57 5.95 15.70 15.58
N ILE A 58 5.07 15.08 16.36
CA ILE A 58 4.12 14.06 15.88
C ILE A 58 3.17 14.67 14.86
N ASN A 59 2.59 15.83 15.13
CA ASN A 59 1.69 16.52 14.19
C ASN A 59 2.40 16.97 12.92
N GLN A 60 3.66 17.41 13.03
CA GLN A 60 4.48 17.78 11.87
C GLN A 60 4.81 16.55 11.00
N MET A 61 5.16 15.43 11.65
CA MET A 61 5.48 14.17 10.98
C MET A 61 4.26 13.56 10.29
N MET A 62 3.11 13.57 10.96
CA MET A 62 1.84 13.07 10.39
C MET A 62 1.43 13.86 9.15
N ASN A 63 1.54 15.18 9.19
CA ASN A 63 1.24 16.04 8.05
C ASN A 63 2.24 15.83 6.88
N ALA A 64 3.52 15.58 7.17
CA ALA A 64 4.51 15.27 6.14
C ALA A 64 4.24 13.90 5.48
N MET A 65 3.97 12.89 6.31
CA MET A 65 3.62 11.53 5.88
C MET A 65 2.34 11.49 5.05
N GLY A 66 1.28 12.21 5.46
CA GLY A 66 0.03 12.30 4.71
C GLY A 66 0.24 12.88 3.30
N LYS A 67 1.05 13.93 3.18
CA LYS A 67 1.42 14.54 1.89
C LYS A 67 2.28 13.62 1.02
N GLN A 68 3.17 12.83 1.61
CA GLN A 68 3.99 11.84 0.89
C GLN A 68 3.17 10.67 0.38
N GLN A 69 2.26 10.12 1.21
CA GLN A 69 1.36 9.05 0.81
C GLN A 69 0.43 9.48 -0.34
N GLU A 70 -0.05 10.73 -0.33
CA GLU A 70 -0.85 11.28 -1.43
C GLU A 70 -0.04 11.39 -2.73
N LYS A 71 1.23 11.84 -2.66
CA LYS A 71 2.13 11.91 -3.82
C LYS A 71 2.49 10.54 -4.38
N GLU A 72 2.72 9.54 -3.53
CA GLU A 72 3.01 8.16 -3.95
C GLU A 72 1.78 7.50 -4.57
N ALA A 73 0.60 7.73 -3.99
CA ALA A 73 -0.67 7.27 -4.55
C ALA A 73 -0.96 7.88 -5.93
N LYS A 74 -0.54 9.13 -6.18
CA LYS A 74 -0.64 9.81 -7.48
C LYS A 74 0.40 9.29 -8.49
N THR A 75 1.61 8.98 -8.04
CA THR A 75 2.70 8.48 -8.90
C THR A 75 2.46 7.04 -9.35
N LYS A 76 1.95 6.16 -8.48
CA LYS A 76 1.61 4.77 -8.85
C LYS A 76 0.34 4.64 -9.70
N LYS A 77 -0.48 5.69 -9.81
CA LYS A 77 -1.64 5.74 -10.72
C LYS A 77 -1.24 6.18 -12.15
N LYS A 78 -0.02 6.71 -12.32
CA LYS A 78 0.49 7.30 -13.57
C LYS A 78 1.55 6.41 -14.26
N LYS A 79 1.92 5.28 -13.66
CA LYS A 79 2.81 4.25 -14.20
C LYS A 79 2.03 2.98 -14.50
#